data_AF-A0A6B3PJ54-F1
#
_entry.id   AF-A0A6B3PJ54-F1
#
_cell.length_a   1.000
_cell.length_b   1.000
_cell.length_c   1.000
_cell.angle_alpha   90.00
_cell.angle_beta   90.00
_cell.angle_gamma   90.00
#
_symmetry.space_group_name_H-M   'P 1'
#
loop_
_entity.id
_entity.type
_entity.pdbx_description
1 polymer ?
#
loop_
_entity_poly.entity_id
_entity_poly.type
_entity_poly.pdbx_seq_one_letter_code
_entity_poly.pdbx_strand_id
1 'polypeptide(L)'
;MLKKIDALGMKATALCNLGATLIELQQNIEALELLQQALDIYRQIGSRPKEVITLYNLAELYHKLHDDKLAHDFYKQGLSIAQELGIFLKESQELKEKLFNTYLQEIDEKDTRYLIKLPLEERRKILAKQAEKMCEYYQQDREWEDLQTWDELYEE
;
A
#
# COMPACT_ATOMS: atom_id res chain seq x y z
N MET A 1 -28.58 19.26 1.53
CA MET A 1 -27.80 18.05 1.20
C MET A 1 -26.31 18.32 1.23
N LEU A 2 -25.79 19.29 0.44
CA LEU A 2 -24.38 19.72 0.45
C LEU A 2 -23.79 19.99 1.84
N LYS A 3 -24.42 20.86 2.66
CA LYS A 3 -23.96 21.13 4.04
C LYS A 3 -23.78 19.87 4.92
N LYS A 4 -24.57 18.82 4.68
CA LYS A 4 -24.46 17.56 5.42
C LYS A 4 -23.27 16.73 4.92
N ILE A 5 -23.03 16.73 3.60
CA ILE A 5 -21.85 16.08 3.00
C ILE A 5 -20.57 16.76 3.49
N ASP A 6 -20.53 18.09 3.52
CA ASP A 6 -19.37 18.84 4.01
C ASP A 6 -19.10 18.56 5.49
N ALA A 7 -20.14 18.56 6.33
CA ALA A 7 -20.02 18.22 7.75
C ALA A 7 -19.53 16.79 7.97
N LEU A 8 -20.02 15.83 7.17
CA LEU A 8 -19.53 14.44 7.20
C LEU A 8 -18.07 14.35 6.77
N GLY A 9 -17.67 15.05 5.70
CA GLY A 9 -16.28 15.10 5.24
C GLY A 9 -15.33 15.69 6.29
N MET A 10 -15.75 16.77 6.97
CA MET A 10 -14.98 17.34 8.07
C MET A 10 -14.86 16.38 9.26
N LYS A 11 -15.96 15.71 9.63
CA LYS A 11 -15.95 14.68 10.69
C LYS A 11 -14.99 13.54 10.34
N ALA A 12 -15.07 13.01 9.12
CA ALA A 12 -14.18 11.94 8.66
C ALA A 12 -12.71 12.36 8.64
N THR A 13 -12.43 13.62 8.28
CA THR A 13 -11.06 14.17 8.33
C THR A 13 -10.53 14.19 9.75
N ALA A 14 -11.33 14.68 10.71
CA ALA A 14 -10.94 14.70 12.11
C ALA A 14 -10.71 13.27 12.66
N LEU A 15 -11.60 12.33 12.35
CA LEU A 15 -11.47 10.92 12.72
C LEU A 15 -10.21 10.28 12.15
N CYS A 16 -9.92 10.51 10.86
CA CYS A 16 -8.73 9.97 10.20
C CYS A 16 -7.44 10.50 10.82
N ASN A 17 -7.37 11.81 11.06
CA ASN A 17 -6.19 12.44 11.66
C ASN A 17 -5.96 11.99 13.11
N LEU A 18 -7.05 11.87 13.88
CA LEU A 18 -6.97 11.36 15.24
C LEU A 18 -6.54 9.89 15.25
N GLY A 19 -7.14 9.05 14.39
CA GLY A 19 -6.75 7.66 14.23
C GLY A 19 -5.27 7.51 13.91
N ALA A 20 -4.74 8.28 12.96
CA ALA A 20 -3.30 8.30 12.64
C ALA A 20 -2.43 8.70 13.83
N THR A 21 -2.87 9.68 14.63
CA THR A 21 -2.16 10.10 15.85
C THR A 21 -2.15 8.97 16.89
N LEU A 22 -3.26 8.27 17.05
CA LEU A 22 -3.39 7.15 18.00
C LEU A 22 -2.51 5.95 17.60
N ILE A 23 -2.30 5.70 16.29
CA ILE A 23 -1.32 4.71 15.81
C ILE A 23 0.09 5.02 16.34
N GLU A 24 0.50 6.29 16.30
CA GLU A 24 1.81 6.71 16.81
C GLU A 24 1.92 6.62 18.33
N LEU A 25 0.78 6.76 19.03
CA LEU A 25 0.68 6.55 20.49
C LEU A 25 0.48 5.08 20.89
N GLN A 26 0.48 4.14 19.94
CA GLN A 26 0.23 2.70 20.15
C GLN A 26 -1.16 2.40 20.75
N GLN A 27 -2.12 3.31 20.60
CA GLN A 27 -3.50 3.18 21.02
C GLN A 27 -4.32 2.49 19.91
N ASN A 28 -3.95 1.23 19.63
CA ASN A 28 -4.33 0.52 18.41
C ASN A 28 -5.85 0.24 18.28
N ILE A 29 -6.53 -0.07 19.37
CA ILE A 29 -7.98 -0.36 19.35
C ILE A 29 -8.78 0.91 18.99
N GLU A 30 -8.46 2.01 19.67
CA GLU A 30 -9.11 3.30 19.44
C GLU A 30 -8.80 3.83 18.02
N ALA A 31 -7.55 3.67 17.56
CA ALA A 31 -7.17 3.99 16.20
C ALA A 31 -8.01 3.24 15.15
N LEU A 32 -8.19 1.92 15.35
CA LEU A 32 -8.97 1.08 14.44
C LEU A 32 -10.41 1.57 14.31
N GLU A 33 -11.07 1.83 15.45
CA GLU A 33 -12.46 2.29 15.47
C GLU A 33 -12.64 3.63 14.74
N LEU A 34 -11.73 4.58 14.96
CA LEU A 34 -11.82 5.90 14.33
C LEU A 34 -11.53 5.84 12.83
N LEU A 35 -10.53 5.05 12.42
CA LEU A 35 -10.19 4.89 11.02
C LEU A 35 -11.29 4.15 10.24
N GLN A 36 -11.90 3.12 10.83
CA GLN A 36 -13.01 2.41 10.20
C GLN A 36 -14.24 3.34 10.03
N GLN A 37 -14.55 4.15 11.04
CA GLN A 37 -15.62 5.16 10.94
C GLN A 37 -15.30 6.21 9.87
N ALA A 38 -14.05 6.68 9.77
CA ALA A 38 -13.65 7.61 8.72
C ALA A 38 -13.81 7.00 7.33
N LEU A 39 -13.40 5.74 7.15
CA LEU A 39 -13.49 5.00 5.89
C LEU A 39 -14.94 4.87 5.43
N ASP A 40 -15.84 4.48 6.34
CA ASP A 40 -17.27 4.33 6.03
C ASP A 40 -17.91 5.66 5.61
N ILE A 41 -17.54 6.76 6.27
CA ILE A 41 -18.01 8.09 5.89
C ILE A 41 -17.47 8.50 4.53
N TYR A 42 -16.17 8.31 4.26
CA TYR A 42 -15.58 8.65 2.96
C TYR A 42 -16.19 7.85 1.81
N ARG A 43 -16.50 6.57 2.03
CA ARG A 43 -17.26 5.74 1.09
C ARG A 43 -18.68 6.28 0.89
N GLN A 44 -19.37 6.63 1.97
CA GLN A 44 -20.72 7.19 1.92
C GLN A 44 -20.81 8.48 1.10
N ILE A 45 -19.82 9.37 1.24
CA ILE A 45 -19.80 10.66 0.52
C ILE A 45 -19.07 10.59 -0.83
N GLY A 46 -18.54 9.42 -1.22
CA GLY A 46 -17.85 9.22 -2.49
C GLY A 46 -16.46 9.84 -2.59
N SER A 47 -15.81 10.14 -1.46
CA SER A 47 -14.49 10.78 -1.43
C SER A 47 -13.35 9.77 -1.58
N ARG A 48 -13.18 9.25 -2.80
CA ARG A 48 -12.18 8.21 -3.13
C ARG A 48 -10.73 8.56 -2.78
N PRO A 49 -10.21 9.80 -2.99
CA PRO A 49 -8.85 10.13 -2.58
C PRO A 49 -8.63 10.05 -1.07
N LYS A 50 -9.66 10.37 -0.27
CA LYS A 50 -9.59 10.24 1.18
C LYS A 50 -9.72 8.78 1.63
N GLU A 51 -10.44 7.96 0.86
CA GLU A 51 -10.47 6.51 1.05
C GLU A 51 -9.05 5.91 0.98
N VAL A 52 -8.25 6.30 -0.03
CA VAL A 52 -6.84 5.86 -0.17
C VAL A 52 -6.03 6.16 1.09
N ILE A 53 -6.10 7.39 1.59
CA ILE A 53 -5.36 7.81 2.80
C ILE A 53 -5.80 6.99 4.02
N THR A 54 -7.10 6.78 4.20
CA THR A 54 -7.61 6.00 5.34
C THR A 54 -7.23 4.51 5.24
N LEU A 55 -7.22 3.94 4.03
CA LEU A 55 -6.76 2.56 3.79
C LEU A 55 -5.27 2.40 4.08
N TYR A 56 -4.44 3.37 3.72
CA TYR A 56 -3.03 3.40 4.10
C TYR A 56 -2.85 3.40 5.63
N ASN A 57 -3.57 4.25 6.35
CA ASN A 57 -3.48 4.29 7.82
C ASN A 57 -3.94 2.97 8.48
N LEU A 58 -4.99 2.33 7.95
CA LEU A 58 -5.42 1.00 8.42
C LEU A 58 -4.34 -0.05 8.15
N ALA A 59 -3.69 -0.01 6.99
CA ALA A 59 -2.61 -0.92 6.67
C ALA A 59 -1.40 -0.75 7.61
N GLU A 60 -0.98 0.50 7.89
CA GLU A 60 0.08 0.78 8.86
C GLU A 60 -0.29 0.28 10.27
N LEU A 61 -1.55 0.44 10.69
CA LEU A 61 -2.02 -0.09 11.97
C LEU A 61 -1.90 -1.61 12.03
N TYR A 62 -2.36 -2.33 11.00
CA TYR A 62 -2.26 -3.80 10.97
C TYR A 62 -0.81 -4.29 10.87
N HIS A 63 0.05 -3.56 10.15
CA HIS A 63 1.48 -3.86 10.11
C HIS A 63 2.13 -3.70 11.49
N LYS A 64 1.81 -2.63 12.24
CA LYS A 64 2.28 -2.46 13.63
C LYS A 64 1.72 -3.52 14.59
N LEU A 65 0.58 -4.12 14.26
CA LEU A 65 -0.01 -5.25 14.99
C LEU A 65 0.56 -6.61 14.58
N HIS A 66 1.52 -6.66 13.65
CA HIS A 66 2.09 -7.89 13.08
C HIS A 66 1.05 -8.76 12.36
N ASP A 67 -0.03 -8.17 11.84
CA ASP A 67 -0.96 -8.82 10.92
C ASP A 67 -0.66 -8.34 9.49
N ASP A 68 0.49 -8.78 8.96
CA ASP A 68 0.98 -8.37 7.65
C ASP A 68 0.04 -8.78 6.51
N LYS A 69 -0.77 -9.82 6.72
CA LYS A 69 -1.77 -10.25 5.75
C LYS A 69 -2.87 -9.22 5.60
N LEU A 70 -3.47 -8.77 6.72
CA LEU A 70 -4.47 -7.71 6.66
C LEU A 70 -3.85 -6.39 6.19
N ALA A 71 -2.63 -6.06 6.62
CA ALA A 71 -1.93 -4.89 6.13
C ALA A 71 -1.80 -4.91 4.60
N HIS A 72 -1.34 -6.04 4.03
CA HIS A 72 -1.23 -6.25 2.59
C HIS A 72 -2.56 -6.04 1.86
N ASP A 73 -3.66 -6.62 2.38
CA ASP A 73 -4.98 -6.48 1.78
C ASP A 73 -5.46 -5.02 1.76
N PHE A 74 -5.18 -4.25 2.82
CA PHE A 74 -5.50 -2.82 2.86
C PHE A 74 -4.59 -2.00 1.95
N TYR A 75 -3.28 -2.28 1.90
CA TYR A 75 -2.39 -1.57 0.99
C TYR A 75 -2.81 -1.79 -0.47
N LYS A 76 -3.17 -3.02 -0.83
CA LYS A 76 -3.62 -3.38 -2.18
C LYS A 76 -4.92 -2.67 -2.56
N GLN A 77 -5.88 -2.58 -1.64
CA GLN A 77 -7.11 -1.82 -1.86
C GLN A 77 -6.80 -0.34 -2.12
N GLY A 78 -5.96 0.29 -1.29
CA GLY A 78 -5.59 1.70 -1.46
C GLY A 78 -4.92 1.96 -2.81
N LEU A 79 -3.96 1.11 -3.21
CA LEU A 79 -3.25 1.24 -4.48
C LEU A 79 -4.18 1.07 -5.68
N SER A 80 -5.10 0.10 -5.65
CA SER A 80 -6.09 -0.11 -6.71
C SER A 80 -6.93 1.15 -6.95
N ILE A 81 -7.38 1.81 -5.87
CA ILE A 81 -8.16 3.05 -5.97
C ILE A 81 -7.29 4.19 -6.51
N ALA A 82 -6.04 4.32 -6.04
CA ALA A 82 -5.14 5.35 -6.53
C ALA A 82 -4.86 5.21 -8.04
N GLN A 83 -4.67 3.97 -8.52
CA GLN A 83 -4.52 3.63 -9.94
C GLN A 83 -5.78 3.95 -10.75
N GLU A 84 -6.96 3.56 -10.27
CA GLU A 84 -8.24 3.87 -10.94
C GLU A 84 -8.46 5.38 -11.12
N LEU A 85 -8.02 6.18 -10.16
CA LEU A 85 -8.15 7.63 -10.19
C LEU A 85 -7.01 8.33 -10.95
N GLY A 86 -5.93 7.61 -11.27
CA GLY A 86 -4.70 8.19 -11.83
C GLY A 86 -4.04 9.22 -10.92
N ILE A 87 -4.19 9.08 -9.59
CA ILE A 87 -3.66 10.04 -8.61
C ILE A 87 -2.33 9.55 -8.04
N PHE A 88 -1.35 10.46 -8.00
CA PHE A 88 -0.04 10.24 -7.40
C PHE A 88 0.03 11.00 -6.09
N LEU A 89 -0.56 10.42 -5.04
CA LEU A 89 -0.41 10.91 -3.68
C LEU A 89 0.81 10.25 -3.02
N LYS A 90 1.41 10.90 -2.03
CA LYS A 90 2.53 10.35 -1.23
C LYS A 90 2.18 8.97 -0.69
N GLU A 91 0.98 8.84 -0.15
CA GLU A 91 0.43 7.59 0.38
C GLU A 91 0.31 6.52 -0.70
N SER A 92 0.04 6.88 -1.97
CA SER A 92 0.01 5.90 -3.07
C SER A 92 1.39 5.32 -3.38
N GLN A 93 2.46 6.11 -3.25
CA GLN A 93 3.82 5.61 -3.41
C GLN A 93 4.23 4.77 -2.21
N GLU A 94 3.90 5.21 -1.00
CA GLU A 94 4.17 4.44 0.22
C GLU A 94 3.37 3.12 0.24
N LEU A 95 2.12 3.12 -0.23
CA LEU A 95 1.32 1.91 -0.48
C LEU A 95 2.07 0.93 -1.39
N LYS A 96 2.71 1.47 -2.44
CA LYS A 96 3.46 0.71 -3.43
C LYS A 96 4.72 0.08 -2.81
N GLU A 97 5.54 0.90 -2.16
CA GLU A 97 6.74 0.46 -1.44
C GLU A 97 6.42 -0.59 -0.36
N LYS A 98 5.36 -0.37 0.43
CA LYS A 98 4.97 -1.27 1.51
C LYS A 98 4.50 -2.62 0.98
N LEU A 99 3.67 -2.64 -0.06
CA LEU A 99 3.26 -3.90 -0.73
C LEU A 99 4.45 -4.69 -1.23
N PHE A 100 5.39 -4.01 -1.87
CA PHE A 100 6.61 -4.62 -2.37
C PHE A 100 7.48 -5.20 -1.24
N ASN A 101 7.64 -4.46 -0.14
CA ASN A 101 8.42 -4.93 1.02
C ASN A 101 7.76 -6.13 1.72
N THR A 102 6.44 -6.13 1.89
CA THR A 102 5.72 -7.30 2.44
C THR A 102 5.86 -8.52 1.52
N TYR A 103 5.78 -8.32 0.20
CA TYR A 103 6.00 -9.38 -0.78
C TYR A 103 7.42 -9.95 -0.68
N LEU A 104 8.43 -9.08 -0.56
CA LEU A 104 9.82 -9.47 -0.38
C LEU A 104 10.06 -10.25 0.92
N GLN A 105 9.44 -9.85 2.03
CA GLN A 105 9.57 -10.57 3.30
C GLN A 105 8.91 -11.95 3.27
N GLU A 106 7.71 -12.06 2.69
CA GLU A 106 7.04 -13.36 2.53
C GLU A 106 7.82 -14.32 1.63
N ILE A 107 8.40 -13.79 0.55
CA ILE A 107 9.35 -14.51 -0.29
C ILE A 107 10.52 -14.92 0.58
N ASP A 108 11.26 -13.99 1.17
CA ASP A 108 12.50 -14.30 1.86
C ASP A 108 12.29 -15.33 2.97
N GLU A 109 11.19 -15.30 3.73
CA GLU A 109 10.96 -16.31 4.77
C GLU A 109 10.59 -17.71 4.24
N LYS A 110 9.65 -17.80 3.31
CA LYS A 110 9.18 -19.09 2.76
C LYS A 110 10.22 -19.68 1.82
N ASP A 111 10.73 -18.84 0.93
CA ASP A 111 11.72 -19.21 -0.06
C ASP A 111 13.08 -19.42 0.59
N THR A 112 13.57 -18.65 1.58
CA THR A 112 14.88 -18.99 2.19
C THR A 112 14.85 -20.34 2.91
N ARG A 113 13.83 -20.66 3.71
CA ARG A 113 13.74 -21.97 4.39
C ARG A 113 13.59 -23.15 3.42
N TYR A 114 12.95 -22.91 2.27
CA TYR A 114 12.71 -23.92 1.23
C TYR A 114 13.88 -24.02 0.23
N LEU A 115 14.40 -22.90 -0.26
CA LEU A 115 15.57 -22.78 -1.17
C LEU A 115 16.80 -23.45 -0.60
N ILE A 116 17.12 -23.28 0.69
CA ILE A 116 18.35 -23.86 1.27
C ILE A 116 18.36 -25.40 1.10
N LYS A 117 17.17 -26.01 1.00
CA LYS A 117 17.01 -27.46 0.82
C LYS A 117 16.99 -27.89 -0.66
N LEU A 118 16.99 -26.95 -1.61
CA LEU A 118 16.86 -27.23 -3.03
C LEU A 118 18.20 -27.28 -3.78
N PRO A 119 18.28 -28.07 -4.87
CA PRO A 119 19.39 -28.01 -5.82
C PRO A 119 19.60 -26.60 -6.38
N LEU A 120 20.85 -26.24 -6.68
CA LEU A 120 21.23 -24.89 -7.12
C LEU A 120 20.45 -24.41 -8.36
N GLU A 121 20.14 -25.32 -9.27
CA GLU A 121 19.48 -24.99 -10.53
C GLU A 121 18.00 -24.63 -10.34
N GLU A 122 17.30 -25.31 -9.44
CA GLU A 122 15.92 -24.98 -9.07
C GLU A 122 15.85 -23.67 -8.28
N ARG A 123 16.82 -23.43 -7.39
CA ARG A 123 16.96 -22.14 -6.70
C ARG A 123 17.07 -20.97 -7.68
N ARG A 124 17.89 -21.11 -8.73
CA ARG A 124 18.08 -20.05 -9.75
C ARG A 124 16.79 -19.72 -10.50
N LYS A 125 15.99 -20.73 -10.85
CA LYS A 125 14.70 -20.52 -11.54
C LYS A 125 13.69 -19.77 -10.67
N ILE A 126 13.61 -20.11 -9.39
CA ILE A 126 12.72 -19.46 -8.43
C ILE A 126 13.12 -17.98 -8.28
N LEU A 127 14.41 -17.71 -8.05
CA LEU A 127 14.93 -16.35 -7.93
C LEU A 127 14.72 -15.52 -9.22
N ALA A 128 14.92 -16.12 -10.39
CA ALA A 128 14.66 -15.45 -11.67
C ALA A 128 13.18 -15.06 -11.83
N LYS A 129 12.26 -15.98 -11.49
CA LYS A 129 10.82 -15.72 -11.56
C LYS A 129 10.35 -14.65 -10.55
N GLN A 130 10.98 -14.59 -9.38
CA GLN A 130 10.74 -13.52 -8.41
C GLN A 130 11.21 -12.17 -8.98
N ALA A 131 12.42 -12.13 -9.56
CA ALA A 131 12.96 -10.92 -10.19
C ALA A 131 12.07 -10.42 -11.34
N GLU A 132 11.55 -11.31 -12.19
CA GLU A 132 10.60 -10.96 -13.25
C GLU A 132 9.32 -10.30 -12.69
N LYS A 133 8.72 -10.88 -11.65
CA LYS A 133 7.55 -10.29 -10.99
C LYS A 133 7.83 -8.94 -10.34
N MET A 134 9.03 -8.77 -9.78
CA MET A 134 9.46 -7.48 -9.25
C MET A 134 9.56 -6.47 -10.40
N CYS A 135 10.13 -6.86 -11.55
CA CYS A 135 10.15 -6.00 -12.74
C CYS A 135 8.75 -5.63 -13.23
N GLU A 136 7.79 -6.57 -13.28
CA GLU A 136 6.39 -6.26 -13.65
C GLU A 136 5.77 -5.20 -12.73
N TYR A 137 6.13 -5.21 -11.44
CA TYR A 137 5.68 -4.23 -10.46
C TYR A 137 6.25 -2.83 -10.74
N TYR A 138 7.54 -2.78 -11.09
CA TYR A 138 8.24 -1.55 -11.43
C TYR A 138 7.88 -0.99 -12.80
N GLN A 139 7.57 -1.83 -13.79
CA GLN A 139 7.13 -1.40 -15.12
C GLN A 139 5.77 -0.69 -15.11
N GLN A 140 4.99 -0.82 -14.03
CA GLN A 140 3.77 -0.03 -13.80
C GLN A 140 4.06 1.32 -13.14
N ASP A 141 5.34 1.65 -12.91
CA ASP A 141 5.79 2.94 -12.41
C ASP A 141 6.25 3.85 -13.54
N ARG A 142 5.72 5.08 -13.56
CA ARG A 142 6.06 6.05 -14.61
C ARG A 142 7.53 6.48 -14.54
N GLU A 143 8.13 6.42 -13.33
CA GLU A 143 9.57 6.65 -13.14
C GLU A 143 10.45 5.59 -13.81
N TRP A 144 9.95 4.37 -14.03
CA TRP A 144 10.69 3.30 -14.72
C TRP A 144 10.67 3.49 -16.24
N GLU A 145 9.56 4.01 -16.80
CA GLU A 145 9.48 4.45 -18.20
C GLU A 145 10.43 5.65 -18.45
N ASP A 146 10.50 6.59 -17.51
CA ASP A 146 11.43 7.74 -17.59
C ASP A 146 12.91 7.32 -17.50
N LEU A 147 13.23 6.27 -16.74
CA LEU A 147 14.58 5.69 -16.69
C LEU A 147 14.95 4.93 -17.97
N GLN A 148 14.03 4.13 -18.54
CA GLN A 148 14.28 3.45 -19.82
C GLN A 148 14.47 4.43 -20.98
N THR A 149 13.69 5.51 -21.02
CA THR A 149 13.82 6.53 -22.06
C THR A 149 15.08 7.39 -21.92
N TRP A 150 15.65 7.49 -20.71
CA TRP A 150 16.94 8.13 -20.48
C TRP A 150 18.11 7.36 -21.10
N ASP A 151 18.10 6.02 -20.97
CA ASP A 151 19.11 5.16 -21.60
C ASP A 151 19.00 5.18 -23.14
N GLU A 152 17.78 5.27 -23.69
CA GLU A 152 17.55 5.37 -25.14
C GLU A 152 17.98 6.71 -25.77
N LEU A 153 18.05 7.80 -24.99
CA LEU A 153 18.40 9.14 -25.49
C LEU A 153 19.90 9.48 -25.44
N TYR A 154 20.71 8.68 -24.74
CA TYR A 154 22.13 8.98 -24.50
C TYR A 154 23.09 7.81 -24.82
N GLU A 155 22.61 6.73 -25.45
CA GLU A 155 23.44 5.64 -26.00
C GLU A 155 23.91 5.85 -27.47
N GLU A 156 23.95 7.10 -27.98
CA GLU A 156 24.60 7.42 -29.28
C GLU A 156 26.04 7.95 -29.15
#